data_AF-A0A973G8I8-F1
#
_entry.id   AF-A0A973G8I8-F1
#
_cell.length_a   1.000
_cell.length_b   1.000
_cell.length_c   1.000
_cell.angle_alpha   90.00
_cell.angle_beta   90.00
_cell.angle_gamma   90.00
#
_symmetry.space_group_name_H-M   'P 1'
#
loop_
_entity.id
_entity.type
_entity.pdbx_description
1 polymer ?
#
loop_
_entity_poly.entity_id
_entity_poly.type
_entity_poly.pdbx_seq_one_letter_code
_entity_poly.pdbx_strand_id
1 'polypeptide(L)'
;MRLNRLVETAAVPDLALWGKRAGLSEPYPLLCHLLDTAASAGVLWDRWLRRGLRDLLTSALAPGDPDLARRRMQAVAGLHDLGKASPWQGQVGAQRQPQWARAFRSQLEGVGYDFPVPHYWQVSRHEAVGLTSLHGAPIPGHLDPTCAYAAVVAGGHHGTFHDLMAVNRFLPKELMTSCSGRWGEQQQAHKDAVFDALGLDARGDEGRLTGPRAAAALVCMAGLVVLADWLASEDACVGAGVDRLAATGGTVGLAAAPAGWVQARASWLAQRLPQTLGVYTDMADPLTAILAEHAGTPSALQRAAQHTVGGLLLATYPTGDGKTEAALLRHAAEKGEGLLFALPTRSTASAMMGRVRAAYAATPNAARLAHGFAALDPFYAAPPTTIDSDGCSAHTDDLHGDDRARGLHPQAWLNGA
;
A
#
# COMPACT_ATOMS: atom_id res chain seq x y z
N MET A 1 10.87 18.50 -45.68
CA MET A 1 9.48 18.00 -45.65
C MET A 1 9.13 17.71 -44.19
N ARG A 2 8.55 18.69 -43.48
CA ARG A 2 8.11 18.53 -42.09
C ARG A 2 6.77 17.82 -42.12
N LEU A 3 6.73 16.57 -41.66
CA LEU A 3 5.49 15.85 -41.43
C LEU A 3 4.80 16.48 -40.22
N ASN A 4 3.72 17.23 -40.48
CA ASN A 4 2.70 17.55 -39.50
C ASN A 4 2.21 16.23 -38.89
N ARG A 5 2.64 15.91 -37.67
CA ARG A 5 1.91 14.94 -36.84
C ARG A 5 0.61 15.63 -36.45
N LEU A 6 -0.49 15.06 -36.93
CA LEU A 6 -1.80 15.26 -36.32
C LEU A 6 -1.63 14.96 -34.83
N VAL A 7 -1.93 15.96 -34.00
CA VAL A 7 -2.13 15.75 -32.58
C VAL A 7 -3.40 14.91 -32.50
N GLU A 8 -3.26 13.58 -32.41
CA GLU A 8 -4.35 12.75 -31.94
C GLU A 8 -4.73 13.31 -30.56
N THR A 9 -5.95 13.82 -30.45
CA THR A 9 -6.50 14.23 -29.16
C THR A 9 -6.49 12.99 -28.27
N ALA A 10 -5.65 13.01 -27.23
CA ALA A 10 -5.56 11.91 -26.28
C ALA A 10 -6.96 11.55 -25.78
N ALA A 11 -7.27 10.25 -25.74
CA ALA A 11 -8.56 9.78 -25.24
C ALA A 11 -8.73 10.23 -23.79
N VAL A 12 -9.92 10.72 -23.44
CA VAL A 12 -10.26 11.06 -22.05
C VAL A 12 -10.60 9.75 -21.31
N PRO A 13 -10.12 9.56 -20.06
CA PRO A 13 -10.50 8.41 -19.25
C PRO A 13 -12.02 8.29 -19.12
N ASP A 14 -12.54 7.11 -19.45
CA ASP A 14 -13.95 6.76 -19.31
C ASP A 14 -14.25 6.39 -17.86
N LEU A 15 -14.98 7.28 -17.19
CA LEU A 15 -15.30 7.16 -15.77
C LEU A 15 -16.48 6.23 -15.49
N ALA A 16 -17.08 5.62 -16.52
CA ALA A 16 -18.02 4.51 -16.34
C ALA A 16 -17.30 3.20 -15.97
N LEU A 17 -16.00 3.07 -16.27
CA LEU A 17 -15.20 1.91 -15.87
C LEU A 17 -15.00 1.95 -14.35
N TRP A 18 -15.33 0.86 -13.65
CA TRP A 18 -15.34 0.83 -12.20
C TRP A 18 -14.08 0.17 -11.62
N GLY A 19 -13.58 0.74 -10.52
CA GLY A 19 -12.51 0.16 -9.71
C GLY A 19 -13.07 -0.63 -8.52
N LYS A 20 -14.14 -0.12 -7.89
CA LYS A 20 -14.86 -0.74 -6.77
C LYS A 20 -16.38 -0.70 -7.04
N ARG A 21 -17.12 -1.66 -6.50
CA ARG A 21 -18.59 -1.76 -6.67
C ARG A 21 -19.30 -2.45 -5.50
N ALA A 22 -18.67 -3.46 -4.90
CA ALA A 22 -19.26 -4.18 -3.78
C ALA A 22 -19.56 -3.21 -2.62
N GLY A 23 -20.75 -3.31 -2.03
CA GLY A 23 -21.16 -2.46 -0.90
C GLY A 23 -21.56 -1.03 -1.26
N LEU A 24 -21.49 -0.62 -2.53
CA LEU A 24 -21.80 0.74 -2.97
C LEU A 24 -23.15 0.80 -3.70
N SER A 25 -23.85 1.93 -3.57
CA SER A 25 -25.06 2.23 -4.34
C SER A 25 -24.75 2.39 -5.84
N GLU A 26 -23.64 3.08 -6.15
CA GLU A 26 -23.13 3.28 -7.50
C GLU A 26 -21.66 2.81 -7.60
N PRO A 27 -21.22 2.32 -8.77
CA PRO A 27 -19.82 1.93 -8.95
C PRO A 27 -18.86 3.11 -8.75
N TYR A 28 -17.76 2.86 -8.04
CA TYR A 28 -16.70 3.83 -7.85
C TYR A 28 -15.74 3.80 -9.06
N PRO A 29 -15.51 4.93 -9.76
CA PRO A 29 -14.71 4.93 -10.99
C PRO A 29 -13.29 4.41 -10.80
N LEU A 30 -12.78 3.71 -11.82
CA LEU A 30 -11.44 3.14 -11.84
C LEU A 30 -10.39 4.24 -11.63
N LEU A 31 -10.48 5.34 -12.38
CA LEU A 31 -9.54 6.45 -12.24
C LEU A 31 -9.49 7.00 -10.81
N CYS A 32 -10.63 7.12 -10.12
CA CYS A 32 -10.64 7.56 -8.73
C CYS A 32 -9.81 6.63 -7.85
N HIS A 33 -10.00 5.32 -7.98
CA HIS A 33 -9.25 4.33 -7.22
C HIS A 33 -7.75 4.34 -7.57
N LEU A 34 -7.39 4.46 -8.84
CA LEU A 34 -5.99 4.59 -9.28
C LEU A 34 -5.32 5.81 -8.63
N LEU A 35 -5.98 6.97 -8.66
CA LEU A 35 -5.45 8.20 -8.06
C LEU A 35 -5.45 8.16 -6.52
N ASP A 36 -6.41 7.47 -5.89
CA ASP A 36 -6.42 7.22 -4.45
C ASP A 36 -5.22 6.35 -4.03
N THR A 37 -4.93 5.28 -4.78
CA THR A 37 -3.79 4.40 -4.51
C THR A 37 -2.46 5.14 -4.74
N ALA A 38 -2.37 6.01 -5.75
CA ALA A 38 -1.21 6.89 -5.95
C ALA A 38 -1.03 7.89 -4.78
N ALA A 39 -2.11 8.49 -4.30
CA ALA A 39 -2.09 9.36 -3.12
C ALA A 39 -1.66 8.60 -1.86
N SER A 40 -2.18 7.39 -1.67
CA SER A 40 -1.86 6.48 -0.57
C SER A 40 -0.38 6.13 -0.54
N ALA A 41 0.19 5.73 -1.68
CA ALA A 41 1.62 5.45 -1.79
C ALA A 41 2.49 6.68 -1.45
N GLY A 42 2.05 7.89 -1.82
CA GLY A 42 2.73 9.13 -1.46
C GLY A 42 2.72 9.39 0.05
N VAL A 43 1.57 9.19 0.69
CA VAL A 43 1.44 9.33 2.15
C VAL A 43 2.29 8.29 2.89
N LEU A 44 2.27 7.03 2.43
CA LEU A 44 3.12 5.97 2.99
C LEU A 44 4.60 6.29 2.82
N TRP A 45 5.00 6.80 1.66
CA TRP A 45 6.37 7.23 1.42
C TRP A 45 6.81 8.29 2.43
N ASP A 46 6.01 9.33 2.61
CA ASP A 46 6.39 10.49 3.43
C ASP A 46 6.35 10.17 4.93
N ARG A 47 5.32 9.45 5.37
CA ARG A 47 4.96 9.36 6.80
C ARG A 47 5.19 8.00 7.43
N TRP A 48 5.29 6.94 6.64
CA TRP A 48 5.32 5.56 7.15
C TRP A 48 6.63 4.82 6.83
N LEU A 49 7.19 5.01 5.63
CA LEU A 49 8.45 4.38 5.27
C LEU A 49 9.60 4.91 6.13
N ARG A 50 10.35 3.98 6.72
CA ARG A 50 11.64 4.29 7.35
C ARG A 50 12.64 4.85 6.34
N ARG A 51 13.54 5.72 6.81
CA ARG A 51 14.53 6.39 5.96
C ARG A 51 15.35 5.43 5.12
N GLY A 52 15.89 4.36 5.72
CA GLY A 52 16.72 3.41 4.98
C GLY A 52 16.00 2.70 3.83
N LEU A 53 14.68 2.52 3.93
CA LEU A 53 13.88 1.96 2.84
C LEU A 53 13.58 3.01 1.77
N ARG A 54 13.30 4.27 2.14
CA ARG A 54 13.22 5.37 1.16
C ARG A 54 14.53 5.54 0.39
N ASP A 55 15.68 5.45 1.06
CA ASP A 55 16.99 5.58 0.43
C ASP A 55 17.26 4.41 -0.55
N LEU A 56 16.89 3.19 -0.16
CA LEU A 56 16.95 2.00 -1.04
C LEU A 56 16.09 2.20 -2.29
N LEU A 57 14.84 2.62 -2.11
CA LEU A 57 13.90 2.82 -3.22
C LEU A 57 14.33 3.99 -4.11
N THR A 58 14.83 5.08 -3.53
CA THR A 58 15.36 6.23 -4.28
C THR A 58 16.53 5.82 -5.15
N SER A 59 17.48 5.07 -4.60
CA SER A 59 18.65 4.58 -5.34
C SER A 59 18.28 3.65 -6.51
N ALA A 60 17.11 3.02 -6.47
CA ALA A 60 16.62 2.14 -7.52
C ALA A 60 15.73 2.85 -8.54
N LEU A 61 14.83 3.73 -8.07
CA LEU A 61 13.82 4.40 -8.90
C LEU A 61 14.34 5.66 -9.57
N ALA A 62 15.14 6.47 -8.88
CA ALA A 62 15.69 7.73 -9.38
C ALA A 62 16.93 8.13 -8.56
N PRO A 63 18.12 7.59 -8.90
CA PRO A 63 19.34 7.87 -8.14
C PRO A 63 19.62 9.36 -7.97
N GLY A 64 19.70 9.81 -6.72
CA GLY A 64 19.96 11.22 -6.40
C GLY A 64 18.75 12.15 -6.46
N ASP A 65 17.56 11.64 -6.80
CA ASP A 65 16.32 12.43 -6.89
C ASP A 65 15.18 11.77 -6.07
N PRO A 66 15.10 12.05 -4.75
CA PRO A 66 14.06 11.50 -3.88
C PRO A 66 12.64 11.90 -4.29
N ASP A 67 12.44 13.08 -4.87
CA ASP A 67 11.12 13.58 -5.25
C ASP A 67 10.62 12.89 -6.52
N LEU A 68 11.50 12.66 -7.49
CA LEU A 68 11.17 11.82 -8.65
C LEU A 68 10.96 10.36 -8.24
N ALA A 69 11.77 9.81 -7.33
CA ALA A 69 11.57 8.44 -6.83
C ALA A 69 10.20 8.28 -6.15
N ARG A 70 9.81 9.25 -5.32
CA ARG A 70 8.50 9.31 -4.69
C ARG A 70 7.38 9.30 -5.74
N ARG A 71 7.43 10.20 -6.73
CA ARG A 71 6.42 10.28 -7.80
C ARG A 71 6.36 9.00 -8.64
N ARG A 72 7.51 8.41 -8.99
CA ARG A 72 7.57 7.11 -9.68
C ARG A 72 6.95 5.99 -8.86
N MET A 73 7.18 5.96 -7.54
CA MET A 73 6.51 5.00 -6.66
C MET A 73 5.00 5.21 -6.61
N GLN A 74 4.53 6.47 -6.57
CA GLN A 74 3.11 6.79 -6.66
C GLN A 74 2.49 6.32 -7.98
N ALA A 75 3.19 6.51 -9.11
CA ALA A 75 2.73 6.04 -10.41
C ALA A 75 2.61 4.52 -10.45
N VAL A 76 3.61 3.77 -9.98
CA VAL A 76 3.53 2.30 -9.90
C VAL A 76 2.33 1.84 -9.09
N ALA A 77 2.07 2.48 -7.95
CA ALA A 77 0.89 2.18 -7.14
C ALA A 77 -0.42 2.57 -7.85
N GLY A 78 -0.46 3.73 -8.49
CA GLY A 78 -1.61 4.21 -9.26
C GLY A 78 -1.90 3.44 -10.54
N LEU A 79 -1.03 2.52 -10.96
CA LEU A 79 -1.23 1.69 -12.16
C LEU A 79 -1.49 0.21 -11.83
N HIS A 80 -1.49 -0.17 -10.55
CA HIS A 80 -1.62 -1.57 -10.12
C HIS A 80 -2.86 -2.26 -10.70
N ASP A 81 -3.98 -1.53 -10.74
CA ASP A 81 -5.30 -2.00 -11.18
C ASP A 81 -5.63 -1.60 -12.62
N LEU A 82 -4.66 -1.10 -13.40
CA LEU A 82 -4.90 -0.64 -14.78
C LEU A 82 -5.56 -1.71 -15.66
N GLY A 83 -5.21 -2.98 -15.43
CA GLY A 83 -5.80 -4.11 -16.15
C GLY A 83 -7.29 -4.33 -15.88
N LYS A 84 -7.90 -3.63 -14.91
CA LYS A 84 -9.35 -3.57 -14.78
C LYS A 84 -10.00 -2.82 -15.93
N ALA A 85 -9.31 -1.96 -16.66
CA ALA A 85 -9.79 -1.36 -17.91
C ALA A 85 -9.74 -2.40 -19.04
N SER A 86 -10.55 -3.45 -18.92
CA SER A 86 -10.57 -4.61 -19.82
C SER A 86 -11.95 -5.28 -19.78
N PRO A 87 -12.20 -6.33 -20.59
CA PRO A 87 -13.45 -7.10 -20.53
C PRO A 87 -13.81 -7.63 -19.13
N TRP A 88 -12.86 -7.66 -18.18
CA TRP A 88 -13.08 -7.91 -16.76
C TRP A 88 -14.21 -7.05 -16.15
N GLN A 89 -14.39 -5.82 -16.63
CA GLN A 89 -15.46 -4.88 -16.21
C GLN A 89 -16.86 -5.49 -16.29
N GLY A 90 -17.08 -6.33 -17.31
CA GLY A 90 -18.33 -7.04 -17.55
C GLY A 90 -18.48 -8.31 -16.72
N GLN A 91 -17.54 -8.64 -15.83
CA GLN A 91 -17.51 -9.87 -15.02
C GLN A 91 -17.66 -11.15 -15.87
N VAL A 92 -17.12 -11.13 -17.10
CA VAL A 92 -17.25 -12.22 -18.08
C VAL A 92 -16.63 -13.54 -17.61
N GLY A 93 -15.65 -13.47 -16.72
CA GLY A 93 -14.96 -14.62 -16.10
C GLY A 93 -15.42 -15.02 -14.71
N ALA A 94 -16.45 -14.37 -14.17
CA ALA A 94 -16.95 -14.69 -12.83
C ALA A 94 -17.70 -16.04 -12.83
N GLN A 95 -17.42 -16.90 -11.85
CA GLN A 95 -18.12 -18.19 -11.68
C GLN A 95 -19.64 -18.03 -11.54
N ARG A 96 -20.08 -16.92 -10.94
CA ARG A 96 -21.47 -16.50 -10.87
C ARG A 96 -21.59 -15.10 -11.42
N GLN A 97 -22.19 -14.96 -12.59
CA GLN A 97 -22.39 -13.63 -13.18
C GLN A 97 -23.45 -12.87 -12.38
N PRO A 98 -23.12 -11.68 -11.87
CA PRO A 98 -24.11 -10.88 -11.16
C PRO A 98 -25.16 -10.34 -12.14
N GLN A 99 -26.39 -10.15 -11.66
CA GLN A 99 -27.53 -9.76 -12.52
C GLN A 99 -27.29 -8.44 -13.26
N TRP A 100 -26.56 -7.51 -12.64
CA TRP A 100 -26.21 -6.22 -13.24
C TRP A 100 -25.24 -6.33 -14.42
N ALA A 101 -24.40 -7.37 -14.48
CA ALA A 101 -23.29 -7.45 -15.43
C ALA A 101 -23.76 -7.48 -16.89
N ARG A 102 -24.90 -8.12 -17.18
CA ARG A 102 -25.45 -8.17 -18.54
C ARG A 102 -25.84 -6.78 -19.04
N ALA A 103 -26.56 -6.01 -18.22
CA ALA A 103 -26.99 -4.66 -18.58
C ALA A 103 -25.77 -3.74 -18.74
N PHE A 104 -24.79 -3.84 -17.84
CA PHE A 104 -23.57 -3.06 -17.90
C PHE A 104 -22.73 -3.37 -19.16
N ARG A 105 -22.58 -4.65 -19.53
CA ARG A 105 -21.92 -5.02 -20.79
C ARG A 105 -22.61 -4.41 -22.00
N SER A 106 -23.94 -4.49 -22.05
CA SER A 106 -24.72 -3.91 -23.16
C SER A 106 -24.54 -2.39 -23.26
N GLN A 107 -24.42 -1.69 -22.12
CA GLN A 107 -24.11 -0.25 -22.12
C GLN A 107 -22.71 0.04 -22.68
N LEU A 108 -21.70 -0.74 -22.27
CA LEU A 108 -20.34 -0.60 -22.76
C LEU A 108 -20.20 -0.96 -24.26
N GLU A 109 -20.85 -2.04 -24.70
CA GLU A 109 -20.94 -2.40 -26.13
C GLU A 109 -21.58 -1.29 -26.95
N GLY A 110 -22.63 -0.65 -26.42
CA GLY A 110 -23.31 0.48 -27.06
C GLY A 110 -22.43 1.71 -27.26
N VAL A 111 -21.33 1.84 -26.51
CA VAL A 111 -20.32 2.90 -26.70
C VAL A 111 -19.01 2.37 -27.30
N GLY A 112 -18.99 1.14 -27.82
CA GLY A 112 -17.87 0.61 -28.62
C GLY A 112 -16.82 -0.18 -27.84
N TYR A 113 -17.13 -0.69 -26.65
CA TYR A 113 -16.28 -1.69 -26.00
C TYR A 113 -16.61 -3.10 -26.48
N ASP A 114 -15.60 -3.83 -26.94
CA ASP A 114 -15.77 -5.20 -27.39
C ASP A 114 -15.58 -6.20 -26.24
N PHE A 115 -16.40 -7.25 -26.18
CA PHE A 115 -16.24 -8.37 -25.25
C PHE A 115 -15.90 -9.65 -26.03
N PRO A 116 -14.66 -9.78 -26.56
CA PRO A 116 -14.27 -10.95 -27.35
C PRO A 116 -14.30 -12.20 -26.46
N VAL A 117 -15.20 -13.12 -26.75
CA VAL A 117 -15.38 -14.36 -25.98
C VAL A 117 -14.59 -15.49 -26.64
N PRO A 118 -13.53 -16.00 -25.99
CA PRO A 118 -13.30 -17.45 -26.11
C PRO A 118 -12.94 -18.19 -24.81
N HIS A 119 -12.12 -17.64 -23.89
CA HIS A 119 -11.68 -18.37 -22.68
C HIS A 119 -11.63 -17.49 -21.41
N TYR A 120 -12.80 -17.41 -20.76
CA TYR A 120 -13.14 -16.56 -19.62
C TYR A 120 -12.23 -16.64 -18.36
N TRP A 121 -11.44 -17.71 -18.20
CA TRP A 121 -10.53 -17.86 -17.05
C TRP A 121 -9.25 -17.01 -17.14
N GLN A 122 -8.87 -16.56 -18.33
CA GLN A 122 -7.58 -15.88 -18.54
C GLN A 122 -7.70 -14.36 -18.36
N VAL A 123 -8.87 -13.81 -18.69
CA VAL A 123 -9.26 -12.40 -18.51
C VAL A 123 -9.91 -12.10 -17.17
N SER A 124 -10.12 -13.12 -16.31
CA SER A 124 -10.65 -12.93 -14.94
C SER A 124 -9.61 -12.35 -13.97
N ARG A 125 -8.34 -12.34 -14.38
CA ARG A 125 -7.19 -11.85 -13.63
C ARG A 125 -6.72 -10.52 -14.22
N HIS A 126 -7.26 -9.43 -13.68
CA HIS A 126 -6.92 -8.08 -14.13
C HIS A 126 -5.44 -7.77 -13.93
N GLU A 127 -4.76 -8.43 -12.99
CA GLU A 127 -3.31 -8.30 -12.79
C GLU A 127 -2.49 -8.76 -14.01
N ALA A 128 -2.92 -9.82 -14.70
CA ALA A 128 -2.25 -10.32 -15.92
C ALA A 128 -2.45 -9.37 -17.11
N VAL A 129 -3.64 -8.77 -17.21
CA VAL A 129 -3.94 -7.74 -18.22
C VAL A 129 -3.14 -6.47 -17.93
N GLY A 130 -3.06 -6.05 -16.66
CA GLY A 130 -2.30 -4.86 -16.25
C GLY A 130 -0.82 -4.99 -16.56
N LEU A 131 -0.22 -6.15 -16.26
CA LEU A 131 1.15 -6.45 -16.66
C LEU A 131 1.34 -6.36 -18.17
N THR A 132 0.45 -7.00 -18.94
CA THR A 132 0.54 -7.02 -20.42
C THR A 132 0.41 -5.62 -21.01
N SER A 133 -0.57 -4.85 -20.53
CA SER A 133 -0.83 -3.48 -20.98
C SER A 133 0.34 -2.54 -20.70
N LEU A 134 0.88 -2.57 -19.48
CA LEU A 134 2.01 -1.72 -19.08
C LEU A 134 3.32 -2.10 -19.78
N HIS A 135 3.53 -3.37 -20.09
CA HIS A 135 4.71 -3.81 -20.82
C HIS A 135 4.58 -3.67 -22.35
N GLY A 136 3.35 -3.72 -22.88
CA GLY A 136 3.06 -3.78 -24.31
C GLY A 136 3.12 -5.19 -24.91
N ALA A 137 3.50 -6.20 -24.12
CA ALA A 137 3.49 -7.61 -24.51
C ALA A 137 3.35 -8.51 -23.27
N PRO A 138 2.91 -9.76 -23.43
CA PRO A 138 2.96 -10.73 -22.35
C PRO A 138 4.43 -11.06 -22.00
N ILE A 139 4.84 -10.80 -20.76
CA ILE A 139 6.23 -10.97 -20.30
C ILE A 139 6.56 -12.46 -20.10
N PRO A 140 7.62 -12.99 -20.75
CA PRO A 140 8.19 -14.29 -20.40
C PRO A 140 8.90 -14.25 -19.04
N GLY A 141 8.74 -15.30 -18.21
CA GLY A 141 9.33 -15.33 -16.85
C GLY A 141 10.87 -15.34 -16.76
N HIS A 142 11.59 -15.40 -17.89
CA HIS A 142 13.06 -15.33 -17.93
C HIS A 142 13.61 -13.92 -18.18
N LEU A 143 12.76 -12.92 -18.41
CA LEU A 143 13.20 -11.54 -18.57
C LEU A 143 13.62 -10.92 -17.23
N ASP A 144 14.58 -10.00 -17.28
CA ASP A 144 14.98 -9.21 -16.12
C ASP A 144 13.79 -8.34 -15.65
N PRO A 145 13.20 -8.63 -14.48
CA PRO A 145 11.99 -7.96 -14.03
C PRO A 145 12.25 -6.49 -13.66
N THR A 146 13.52 -6.07 -13.53
CA THR A 146 13.88 -4.68 -13.24
C THR A 146 13.65 -3.73 -14.43
N CYS A 147 13.64 -4.26 -15.65
CA CYS A 147 13.41 -3.47 -16.88
C CYS A 147 11.93 -3.14 -17.11
N ALA A 148 11.02 -3.85 -16.44
CA ALA A 148 9.57 -3.67 -16.56
C ALA A 148 8.93 -3.56 -15.18
N TYR A 149 9.61 -2.91 -14.23
CA TYR A 149 9.25 -2.95 -12.81
C TYR A 149 7.80 -2.55 -12.54
N ALA A 150 7.27 -1.54 -13.23
CA ALA A 150 5.89 -1.09 -13.06
C ALA A 150 4.89 -2.18 -13.47
N ALA A 151 5.12 -2.82 -14.62
CA ALA A 151 4.31 -3.93 -15.10
C ALA A 151 4.41 -5.16 -14.20
N VAL A 152 5.62 -5.49 -13.71
CA VAL A 152 5.84 -6.65 -12.81
C VAL A 152 5.18 -6.43 -11.46
N VAL A 153 5.30 -5.23 -10.87
CA VAL A 153 4.64 -4.89 -9.61
C VAL A 153 3.12 -4.91 -9.77
N ALA A 154 2.60 -4.32 -10.85
CA ALA A 154 1.17 -4.39 -11.17
C ALA A 154 0.71 -5.84 -11.40
N GLY A 155 1.50 -6.70 -12.04
CA GLY A 155 1.16 -8.11 -12.21
C GLY A 155 1.18 -8.94 -10.91
N GLY A 156 1.90 -8.47 -9.88
CA GLY A 156 2.11 -9.20 -8.63
C GLY A 156 1.32 -8.69 -7.43
N HIS A 157 0.50 -7.64 -7.57
CA HIS A 157 -0.11 -6.94 -6.42
C HIS A 157 -1.14 -7.77 -5.64
N HIS A 158 -1.61 -8.92 -6.15
CA HIS A 158 -2.42 -9.89 -5.40
C HIS A 158 -1.58 -10.97 -4.69
N GLY A 159 -0.28 -10.75 -4.54
CA GLY A 159 0.62 -11.62 -3.79
C GLY A 159 1.20 -12.81 -4.57
N THR A 160 1.01 -12.87 -5.89
CA THR A 160 1.63 -13.88 -6.75
C THR A 160 2.16 -13.25 -8.02
N PHE A 161 3.45 -13.45 -8.32
CA PHE A 161 4.03 -13.10 -9.62
C PHE A 161 3.83 -14.27 -10.57
N HIS A 162 3.22 -14.00 -11.72
CA HIS A 162 2.89 -15.02 -12.70
C HIS A 162 3.89 -15.03 -13.85
N ASP A 163 4.48 -16.19 -14.13
CA ASP A 163 5.07 -16.44 -15.45
C ASP A 163 3.92 -16.74 -16.41
N LEU A 164 3.55 -15.73 -17.21
CA LEU A 164 2.44 -15.83 -18.15
C LEU A 164 2.73 -16.81 -19.31
N MET A 165 3.99 -17.23 -19.50
CA MET A 165 4.41 -18.16 -20.55
C MET A 165 4.67 -19.59 -20.06
N ALA A 166 5.04 -19.78 -18.78
CA ALA A 166 5.29 -21.12 -18.24
C ALA A 166 4.01 -21.92 -17.98
N VAL A 167 2.88 -21.23 -17.77
CA VAL A 167 1.59 -21.90 -17.57
C VAL A 167 0.78 -21.74 -18.84
N ASN A 168 0.33 -22.84 -19.44
CA ASN A 168 -0.60 -22.87 -20.60
C ASN A 168 -2.01 -22.31 -20.28
N ARG A 169 -2.09 -21.48 -19.23
CA ARG A 169 -3.27 -20.86 -18.63
C ARG A 169 -3.48 -19.44 -19.15
N PHE A 170 -2.50 -18.82 -19.80
CA PHE A 170 -2.64 -17.51 -20.45
C PHE A 170 -2.20 -17.63 -21.91
N LEU A 171 -3.11 -17.36 -22.83
CA LEU A 171 -2.83 -17.31 -24.26
C LEU A 171 -2.43 -15.88 -24.60
N PRO A 172 -1.19 -15.63 -25.08
CA PRO A 172 -0.69 -14.29 -25.35
C PRO A 172 -1.61 -13.45 -26.24
N LYS A 173 -2.22 -14.08 -27.25
CA LYS A 173 -3.17 -13.43 -28.16
C LYS A 173 -4.42 -12.89 -27.44
N GLU A 174 -4.91 -13.59 -26.42
CA GLU A 174 -6.12 -13.19 -25.68
C GLU A 174 -5.85 -12.03 -24.74
N LEU A 175 -4.70 -12.05 -24.07
CA LEU A 175 -4.23 -10.92 -23.27
C LEU A 175 -4.04 -9.67 -24.13
N MET A 176 -3.43 -9.82 -25.31
CA MET A 176 -3.26 -8.71 -26.25
C MET A 176 -4.59 -8.17 -26.78
N THR A 177 -5.57 -9.04 -27.05
CA THR A 177 -6.92 -8.59 -27.43
C THR A 177 -7.53 -7.70 -26.35
N SER A 178 -7.33 -8.05 -25.08
CA SER A 178 -7.81 -7.26 -23.92
C SER A 178 -7.06 -5.93 -23.72
N CYS A 179 -5.99 -5.69 -24.49
CA CYS A 179 -5.20 -4.45 -24.48
C CYS A 179 -5.30 -3.70 -25.83
N SER A 180 -6.35 -3.97 -26.61
CA SER A 180 -6.54 -3.42 -27.96
C SER A 180 -7.89 -2.70 -28.11
N GLY A 181 -8.08 -1.99 -29.23
CA GLY A 181 -9.29 -1.20 -29.49
C GLY A 181 -9.58 -0.21 -28.35
N ARG A 182 -10.87 -0.03 -28.04
CA ARG A 182 -11.31 0.88 -26.97
C ARG A 182 -10.75 0.52 -25.59
N TRP A 183 -10.47 -0.77 -25.32
CA TRP A 183 -9.82 -1.17 -24.06
C TRP A 183 -8.39 -0.67 -23.97
N GLY A 184 -7.60 -0.85 -25.05
CA GLY A 184 -6.23 -0.33 -25.12
C GLY A 184 -6.18 1.20 -25.04
N GLU A 185 -7.10 1.89 -25.74
CA GLU A 185 -7.25 3.35 -25.65
C GLU A 185 -7.51 3.80 -24.21
N GLN A 186 -8.37 3.09 -23.48
CA GLN A 186 -8.72 3.45 -22.11
C GLN A 186 -7.65 3.09 -21.09
N GLN A 187 -6.91 2.00 -21.29
CA GLN A 187 -5.70 1.71 -20.50
C GLN A 187 -4.67 2.83 -20.68
N GLN A 188 -4.45 3.28 -21.91
CA GLN A 188 -3.53 4.40 -22.17
C GLN A 188 -4.05 5.71 -21.56
N ALA A 189 -5.33 6.04 -21.73
CA ALA A 189 -5.93 7.25 -21.16
C ALA A 189 -5.83 7.30 -19.63
N HIS A 190 -6.15 6.18 -18.95
CA HIS A 190 -6.05 6.09 -17.50
C HIS A 190 -4.59 6.17 -17.02
N LYS A 191 -3.66 5.54 -17.74
CA LYS A 191 -2.23 5.67 -17.48
C LYS A 191 -1.79 7.13 -17.60
N ASP A 192 -2.10 7.79 -18.71
CA ASP A 192 -1.74 9.19 -18.95
C ASP A 192 -2.31 10.11 -17.86
N ALA A 193 -3.57 9.92 -17.46
CA ALA A 193 -4.17 10.70 -16.38
C ALA A 193 -3.46 10.52 -15.02
N VAL A 194 -2.95 9.31 -14.71
CA VAL A 194 -2.14 9.07 -13.50
C VAL A 194 -0.78 9.77 -13.60
N PHE A 195 -0.11 9.69 -14.75
CA PHE A 195 1.18 10.36 -14.97
C PHE A 195 1.03 11.89 -14.92
N ASP A 196 0.01 12.44 -15.57
CA ASP A 196 -0.32 13.87 -15.56
C ASP A 196 -0.63 14.37 -14.14
N ALA A 197 -1.40 13.60 -13.35
CA ALA A 197 -1.70 13.94 -11.96
C ALA A 197 -0.44 14.05 -11.08
N LEU A 198 0.62 13.33 -11.45
CA LEU A 198 1.89 13.29 -10.73
C LEU A 198 2.97 14.17 -11.38
N GLY A 199 2.66 14.85 -12.50
CA GLY A 199 3.64 15.63 -13.25
C GLY A 199 4.82 14.79 -13.75
N LEU A 200 4.54 13.58 -14.24
CA LEU A 200 5.52 12.67 -14.83
C LEU A 200 5.33 12.59 -16.36
N ASP A 201 6.41 12.31 -17.09
CA ASP A 201 6.34 12.01 -18.52
C ASP A 201 6.35 10.49 -18.73
N ALA A 202 5.24 9.94 -19.20
CA ALA A 202 5.09 8.50 -19.45
C ALA A 202 6.17 7.92 -20.39
N ARG A 203 6.80 8.72 -21.25
CA ARG A 203 7.85 8.25 -22.16
C ARG A 203 9.27 8.38 -21.59
N GLY A 204 9.48 9.35 -20.69
CA GLY A 204 10.78 9.62 -20.07
C GLY A 204 10.98 8.93 -18.73
N ASP A 205 9.89 8.64 -18.01
CA ASP A 205 9.91 8.11 -16.66
C ASP A 205 9.73 6.58 -16.57
N GLU A 206 9.53 5.91 -17.70
CA GLU A 206 9.53 4.45 -17.83
C GLU A 206 10.95 3.93 -18.06
N GLY A 207 11.72 3.84 -16.98
CA GLY A 207 13.08 3.32 -16.97
C GLY A 207 13.21 1.87 -16.47
N ARG A 208 14.46 1.41 -16.36
CA ARG A 208 14.80 0.21 -15.56
C ARG A 208 15.15 0.63 -14.13
N LEU A 209 14.91 -0.25 -13.16
CA LEU A 209 15.48 -0.04 -11.83
C LEU A 209 17.01 -0.12 -11.90
N THR A 210 17.67 0.74 -11.14
CA THR A 210 19.13 0.87 -11.13
C THR A 210 19.76 0.39 -9.83
N GLY A 211 21.07 0.18 -9.87
CA GLY A 211 21.87 -0.09 -8.68
C GLY A 211 21.87 -1.56 -8.22
N PRO A 212 22.80 -1.91 -7.32
CA PRO A 212 23.08 -3.30 -6.96
C PRO A 212 21.97 -3.98 -6.14
N ARG A 213 20.98 -3.22 -5.67
CA ARG A 213 19.84 -3.71 -4.88
C ARG A 213 18.49 -3.55 -5.60
N ALA A 214 18.49 -3.38 -6.92
CA ALA A 214 17.28 -3.21 -7.73
C ALA A 214 16.24 -4.33 -7.51
N ALA A 215 16.67 -5.59 -7.43
CA ALA A 215 15.76 -6.71 -7.16
C ALA A 215 15.11 -6.63 -5.78
N ALA A 216 15.85 -6.22 -4.74
CA ALA A 216 15.29 -6.01 -3.41
C ALA A 216 14.31 -4.83 -3.39
N ALA A 217 14.65 -3.74 -4.10
CA ALA A 217 13.75 -2.61 -4.27
C ALA A 217 12.43 -3.04 -4.92
N LEU A 218 12.48 -3.85 -5.99
CA LEU A 218 11.30 -4.38 -6.67
C LEU A 218 10.35 -5.12 -5.71
N VAL A 219 10.90 -6.01 -4.86
CA VAL A 219 10.12 -6.75 -3.85
C VAL A 219 9.49 -5.79 -2.83
N CYS A 220 10.25 -4.81 -2.35
CA CYS A 220 9.74 -3.79 -1.43
C CYS A 220 8.65 -2.92 -2.07
N MET A 221 8.79 -2.55 -3.34
CA MET A 221 7.78 -1.81 -4.10
C MET A 221 6.48 -2.60 -4.19
N ALA A 222 6.54 -3.90 -4.48
CA ALA A 222 5.35 -4.74 -4.53
C ALA A 222 4.62 -4.77 -3.18
N GLY A 223 5.34 -4.95 -2.08
CA GLY A 223 4.75 -4.89 -0.73
C GLY A 223 4.14 -3.51 -0.42
N LEU A 224 4.79 -2.42 -0.86
CA LEU A 224 4.26 -1.08 -0.67
C LEU A 224 3.00 -0.80 -1.49
N VAL A 225 2.91 -1.32 -2.73
CA VAL A 225 1.69 -1.23 -3.55
C VAL A 225 0.53 -1.97 -2.89
N VAL A 226 0.78 -3.15 -2.33
CA VAL A 226 -0.25 -3.91 -1.59
C VAL A 226 -0.80 -3.08 -0.44
N LEU A 227 0.07 -2.48 0.38
CA LEU A 227 -0.37 -1.61 1.49
C LEU A 227 -1.11 -0.36 0.99
N ALA A 228 -0.65 0.24 -0.11
CA ALA A 228 -1.27 1.41 -0.69
C ALA A 228 -2.69 1.12 -1.20
N ASP A 229 -2.87 0.00 -1.90
CA ASP A 229 -4.17 -0.47 -2.40
C ASP A 229 -5.11 -0.83 -1.23
N TRP A 230 -4.63 -1.51 -0.19
CA TRP A 230 -5.45 -1.81 0.98
C TRP A 230 -5.99 -0.54 1.65
N LEU A 231 -5.15 0.50 1.81
CA LEU A 231 -5.60 1.78 2.36
C LEU A 231 -6.58 2.50 1.42
N ALA A 232 -6.35 2.44 0.11
CA ALA A 232 -7.24 3.03 -0.89
C ALA A 232 -8.56 2.24 -1.07
N SER A 233 -8.60 1.00 -0.60
CA SER A 233 -9.74 0.08 -0.69
C SER A 233 -10.62 0.08 0.56
N GLU A 234 -10.18 0.71 1.66
CA GLU A 234 -10.97 0.82 2.88
C GLU A 234 -12.30 1.54 2.62
N ASP A 235 -13.40 1.05 3.19
CA ASP A 235 -14.74 1.66 3.03
C ASP A 235 -14.76 3.16 3.37
N ALA A 236 -14.05 3.57 4.42
CA ALA A 236 -13.92 4.98 4.79
C ALA A 236 -13.21 5.80 3.70
N CYS A 237 -12.20 5.23 3.06
CA CYS A 237 -11.48 5.85 1.96
C CYS A 237 -12.37 5.98 0.74
N VAL A 238 -13.03 4.89 0.33
CA VAL A 238 -13.95 4.87 -0.81
C VAL A 238 -15.13 5.84 -0.59
N GLY A 239 -15.74 5.84 0.60
CA GLY A 239 -16.82 6.75 0.96
C GLY A 239 -16.40 8.22 0.86
N ALA A 240 -15.25 8.59 1.42
CA ALA A 240 -14.72 9.94 1.29
C ALA A 240 -14.38 10.31 -0.17
N GLY A 241 -14.07 9.31 -1.01
CA GLY A 241 -13.88 9.49 -2.44
C GLY A 241 -15.20 9.78 -3.17
N VAL A 242 -16.25 9.03 -2.86
CA VAL A 242 -17.60 9.26 -3.38
C VAL A 242 -18.10 10.67 -3.04
N ASP A 243 -17.97 11.07 -1.78
CA ASP A 243 -18.38 12.41 -1.33
C ASP A 243 -17.62 13.51 -2.08
N ARG A 244 -16.30 13.31 -2.27
CA ARG A 244 -15.47 14.26 -3.03
C ARG A 244 -15.90 14.33 -4.49
N LEU A 245 -16.12 13.19 -5.14
CA LEU A 245 -16.54 13.15 -6.53
C LEU A 245 -17.84 13.94 -6.72
N ALA A 246 -18.81 13.77 -5.82
CA ALA A 246 -20.05 14.55 -5.83
C ALA A 246 -19.80 16.05 -5.65
N ALA A 247 -18.89 16.43 -4.75
CA ALA A 247 -18.58 17.83 -4.45
C ALA A 247 -17.78 18.56 -5.54
N THR A 248 -16.99 17.85 -6.35
CA THR A 248 -16.09 18.46 -7.35
C THR A 248 -16.62 18.41 -8.78
N GLY A 249 -17.94 18.48 -8.98
CA GLY A 249 -18.54 18.46 -10.31
C GLY A 249 -18.53 17.09 -10.98
N GLY A 250 -18.48 16.02 -10.19
CA GLY A 250 -18.56 14.64 -10.68
C GLY A 250 -17.36 14.25 -11.54
N THR A 251 -17.66 13.41 -12.52
CA THR A 251 -16.68 12.83 -13.45
C THR A 251 -15.96 13.89 -14.29
N VAL A 252 -16.66 14.96 -14.70
CA VAL A 252 -16.09 16.05 -15.50
C VAL A 252 -15.00 16.80 -14.73
N GLY A 253 -15.25 17.12 -13.46
CA GLY A 253 -14.26 17.84 -12.65
C GLY A 253 -13.02 17.00 -12.33
N LEU A 254 -13.17 15.68 -12.17
CA LEU A 254 -12.03 14.78 -11.99
C LEU A 254 -11.12 14.76 -13.23
N ALA A 255 -11.70 14.57 -14.42
CA ALA A 255 -10.95 14.53 -15.66
C ALA A 255 -10.20 15.85 -15.94
N ALA A 256 -10.77 16.99 -15.50
CA ALA A 256 -10.16 18.30 -15.67
C ALA A 256 -9.02 18.61 -14.69
N ALA A 257 -8.99 17.98 -13.51
CA ALA A 257 -8.04 18.31 -12.44
C ALA A 257 -7.56 17.09 -11.63
N PRO A 258 -6.95 16.07 -12.27
CA PRO A 258 -6.56 14.84 -11.59
C PRO A 258 -5.44 15.06 -10.54
N ALA A 259 -4.54 16.05 -10.74
CA ALA A 259 -3.55 16.43 -9.73
C ALA A 259 -4.20 16.97 -8.43
N GLY A 260 -5.26 17.78 -8.57
CA GLY A 260 -6.03 18.30 -7.44
C GLY A 260 -6.82 17.21 -6.69
N TRP A 261 -7.13 16.10 -7.35
CA TRP A 261 -7.63 14.89 -6.68
C TRP A 261 -6.55 14.28 -5.79
N VAL A 262 -5.39 13.94 -6.35
CA VAL A 262 -4.28 13.30 -5.61
C VAL A 262 -3.89 14.11 -4.37
N GLN A 263 -3.74 15.44 -4.50
CA GLN A 263 -3.35 16.30 -3.37
C GLN A 263 -4.36 16.26 -2.21
N ALA A 264 -5.65 16.34 -2.52
CA ALA A 264 -6.69 16.34 -1.49
C ALA A 264 -6.85 14.96 -0.86
N ARG A 265 -6.78 13.90 -1.66
CA ARG A 265 -6.84 12.52 -1.17
C ARG A 265 -5.62 12.19 -0.31
N ALA A 266 -4.44 12.66 -0.67
CA ALA A 266 -3.24 12.54 0.15
C ALA A 266 -3.42 13.24 1.51
N SER A 267 -4.08 14.42 1.53
CA SER A 267 -4.37 15.13 2.79
C SER A 267 -5.33 14.36 3.70
N TRP A 268 -6.36 13.72 3.13
CA TRP A 268 -7.29 12.87 3.88
C TRP A 268 -6.61 11.58 4.38
N LEU A 269 -5.88 10.87 3.50
CA LEU A 269 -5.15 9.65 3.84
C LEU A 269 -4.08 9.89 4.91
N ALA A 270 -3.42 11.04 4.87
CA ALA A 270 -2.50 11.51 5.89
C ALA A 270 -3.13 11.61 7.29
N GLN A 271 -4.41 11.94 7.38
CA GLN A 271 -5.18 11.99 8.62
C GLN A 271 -5.72 10.61 9.03
N ARG A 272 -5.96 9.71 8.05
CA ARG A 272 -6.45 8.33 8.23
C ARG A 272 -5.35 7.34 8.64
N LEU A 273 -4.09 7.62 8.28
CA LEU A 273 -2.97 6.72 8.51
C LEU A 273 -2.78 6.31 10.00
N PRO A 274 -2.89 7.22 10.99
CA PRO A 274 -2.77 6.85 12.40
C PRO A 274 -3.83 5.85 12.90
N GLN A 275 -5.03 5.83 12.30
CA GLN A 275 -6.12 4.92 12.68
C GLN A 275 -6.11 3.59 11.90
N THR A 276 -5.10 3.39 11.04
CA THR A 276 -4.97 2.19 10.20
C THR A 276 -3.63 1.49 10.46
N LEU A 277 -2.58 1.86 9.73
CA LEU A 277 -1.23 1.31 9.92
C LEU A 277 -0.50 1.88 11.14
N GLY A 278 -0.97 3.02 11.66
CA GLY A 278 -0.26 3.80 12.67
C GLY A 278 0.89 4.61 12.07
N VAL A 279 1.48 5.47 12.89
CA VAL A 279 2.73 6.17 12.56
C VAL A 279 3.69 5.90 13.72
N TYR A 280 4.87 5.38 13.40
CA TYR A 280 5.85 4.99 14.40
C TYR A 280 6.40 6.22 15.13
N THR A 281 6.43 6.14 16.46
CA THR A 281 7.00 7.14 17.36
C THR A 281 8.11 6.50 18.18
N ASP A 282 9.29 7.13 18.17
CA ASP A 282 10.43 6.71 18.97
C ASP A 282 10.13 6.79 20.49
N MET A 283 10.79 5.94 21.27
CA MET A 283 10.80 6.09 22.73
C MET A 283 11.58 7.36 23.11
N ALA A 284 10.97 8.24 23.91
CA ALA A 284 11.63 9.47 24.36
C ALA A 284 12.79 9.19 25.33
N ASP A 285 12.61 8.24 26.26
CA ASP A 285 13.64 7.74 27.18
C ASP A 285 13.69 6.21 27.13
N PRO A 286 14.43 5.62 26.18
CA PRO A 286 14.53 4.18 26.04
C PRO A 286 15.14 3.49 27.26
N LEU A 287 16.06 4.15 27.97
CA LEU A 287 16.76 3.56 29.11
C LEU A 287 15.77 3.29 30.25
N THR A 288 15.01 4.31 30.64
CA THR A 288 13.99 4.18 31.69
C THR A 288 12.84 3.29 31.23
N ALA A 289 12.39 3.42 29.97
CA ALA A 289 11.29 2.62 29.46
C ALA A 289 11.60 1.11 29.39
N ILE A 290 12.84 0.74 29.08
CA ILE A 290 13.25 -0.67 28.91
C ILE A 290 13.77 -1.28 30.21
N LEU A 291 14.55 -0.55 31.01
CA LEU A 291 15.19 -1.08 32.21
C LEU A 291 14.44 -0.80 33.51
N ALA A 292 13.45 0.10 33.50
CA ALA A 292 12.69 0.53 34.66
C ALA A 292 13.61 0.88 35.85
N GLU A 293 13.46 0.22 37.00
CA GLU A 293 14.28 0.44 38.21
C GLU A 293 15.78 0.17 38.01
N HIS A 294 16.16 -0.58 36.98
CA HIS A 294 17.56 -0.87 36.64
C HIS A 294 18.18 0.15 35.66
N ALA A 295 17.46 1.22 35.30
CA ALA A 295 17.97 2.25 34.39
C ALA A 295 19.30 2.88 34.86
N GLY A 296 19.51 2.99 36.17
CA GLY A 296 20.76 3.51 36.74
C GLY A 296 21.93 2.54 36.74
N THR A 297 21.70 1.25 36.49
CA THR A 297 22.72 0.18 36.60
C THR A 297 22.66 -0.82 35.44
N PRO A 298 22.73 -0.36 34.16
CA PRO A 298 22.70 -1.26 33.01
C PRO A 298 23.86 -2.26 33.05
N SER A 299 23.66 -3.46 32.52
CA SER A 299 24.73 -4.46 32.35
C SER A 299 25.74 -4.00 31.28
N ALA A 300 26.90 -4.66 31.21
CA ALA A 300 27.90 -4.37 30.17
C ALA A 300 27.34 -4.59 28.75
N LEU A 301 26.52 -5.64 28.58
CA LEU A 301 25.84 -5.93 27.31
C LEU A 301 24.84 -4.82 26.95
N GLN A 302 24.03 -4.36 27.91
CA GLN A 302 23.03 -3.31 27.69
C GLN A 302 23.69 -1.97 27.31
N ARG A 303 24.78 -1.58 27.99
CA ARG A 303 25.58 -0.40 27.62
C ARG A 303 26.16 -0.52 26.20
N ALA A 304 26.75 -1.66 25.87
CA ALA A 304 27.31 -1.87 24.54
C ALA A 304 26.22 -1.80 23.45
N ALA A 305 25.06 -2.38 23.71
CA ALA A 305 23.93 -2.40 22.79
C ALA A 305 23.40 -1.00 22.46
N GLN A 306 23.32 -0.09 23.44
CA GLN A 306 22.87 1.30 23.26
C GLN A 306 23.75 2.13 22.32
N HIS A 307 25.02 1.76 22.18
CA HIS A 307 25.99 2.50 21.36
C HIS A 307 26.27 1.84 20.01
N THR A 308 25.63 0.72 19.72
CA THR A 308 25.82 0.05 18.44
C THR A 308 24.64 0.41 17.53
N VAL A 309 24.90 0.94 16.33
CA VAL A 309 23.88 1.34 15.33
C VAL A 309 24.19 0.69 13.99
N GLY A 310 23.18 0.26 13.23
CA GLY A 310 23.35 -0.48 11.96
C GLY A 310 24.10 -1.83 12.01
N GLY A 311 23.92 -2.65 10.97
CA GLY A 311 24.60 -3.95 10.86
C GLY A 311 24.05 -5.04 11.79
N LEU A 312 24.84 -6.09 12.01
CA LEU A 312 24.46 -7.28 12.79
C LEU A 312 25.19 -7.30 14.14
N LEU A 313 24.45 -7.39 15.24
CA LEU A 313 24.99 -7.64 16.57
C LEU A 313 24.67 -9.08 17.01
N LEU A 314 25.72 -9.86 17.27
CA LEU A 314 25.61 -11.20 17.83
C LEU A 314 25.99 -11.17 19.31
N ALA A 315 25.05 -11.53 20.20
CA ALA A 315 25.26 -11.54 21.65
C ALA A 315 25.06 -12.95 22.22
N THR A 316 26.16 -13.59 22.63
CA THR A 316 26.17 -14.91 23.27
C THR A 316 26.40 -14.78 24.77
N TYR A 317 25.31 -14.68 25.53
CA TYR A 317 25.32 -14.51 27.00
C TYR A 317 24.46 -15.57 27.69
N PRO A 318 24.77 -15.94 28.95
CA PRO A 318 23.91 -16.73 29.81
C PRO A 318 22.46 -16.22 29.92
N THR A 319 21.54 -17.11 30.28
CA THR A 319 20.15 -16.74 30.62
C THR A 319 20.14 -15.84 31.86
N GLY A 320 19.36 -14.75 31.82
CA GLY A 320 19.27 -13.79 32.93
C GLY A 320 20.10 -12.52 32.76
N ASP A 321 21.10 -12.49 31.87
CA ASP A 321 22.01 -11.34 31.70
C ASP A 321 21.43 -10.13 30.92
N GLY A 322 20.10 -10.03 30.82
CA GLY A 322 19.43 -8.88 30.19
C GLY A 322 19.56 -8.82 28.66
N LYS A 323 19.63 -9.97 27.97
CA LYS A 323 19.72 -10.03 26.49
C LYS A 323 18.53 -9.35 25.78
N THR A 324 17.34 -9.47 26.35
CA THR A 324 16.12 -8.87 25.78
C THR A 324 16.17 -7.35 25.86
N GLU A 325 16.49 -6.82 27.04
CA GLU A 325 16.68 -5.38 27.26
C GLU A 325 17.77 -4.83 26.34
N ALA A 326 18.89 -5.54 26.20
CA ALA A 326 19.95 -5.16 25.28
C ALA A 326 19.46 -5.10 23.83
N ALA A 327 18.66 -6.07 23.37
CA ALA A 327 18.08 -6.04 22.03
C ALA A 327 17.12 -4.85 21.82
N LEU A 328 16.29 -4.52 22.81
CA LEU A 328 15.40 -3.36 22.75
C LEU A 328 16.15 -2.02 22.80
N LEU A 329 17.19 -1.93 23.63
CA LEU A 329 18.06 -0.76 23.69
C LEU A 329 18.84 -0.57 22.40
N ARG A 330 19.29 -1.67 21.80
CA ARG A 330 19.91 -1.66 20.48
C ARG A 330 18.95 -1.14 19.42
N HIS A 331 17.71 -1.61 19.43
CA HIS A 331 16.67 -1.11 18.53
C HIS A 331 16.46 0.39 18.71
N ALA A 332 16.30 0.85 19.95
CA ALA A 332 16.06 2.26 20.25
C ALA A 332 17.25 3.20 19.99
N ALA A 333 18.46 2.65 19.81
CA ALA A 333 19.64 3.42 19.43
C ALA A 333 19.53 4.00 18.00
N GLU A 334 18.72 3.40 17.14
CA GLU A 334 18.45 3.87 15.78
C GLU A 334 17.00 4.38 15.67
N LYS A 335 16.86 5.69 15.49
CA LYS A 335 15.55 6.37 15.43
C LYS A 335 14.79 6.05 14.16
N GLY A 336 13.46 6.00 14.27
CA GLY A 336 12.56 5.83 13.12
C GLY A 336 12.55 4.43 12.50
N GLU A 337 13.02 3.43 13.25
CA GLU A 337 13.02 2.03 12.83
C GLU A 337 11.89 1.25 13.52
N GLY A 338 11.19 0.40 12.76
CA GLY A 338 10.18 -0.51 13.30
C GLY A 338 10.81 -1.79 13.85
N LEU A 339 10.10 -2.50 14.74
CA LEU A 339 10.63 -3.68 15.42
C LEU A 339 9.92 -4.97 14.97
N LEU A 340 10.68 -5.93 14.46
CA LEU A 340 10.26 -7.33 14.37
C LEU A 340 11.00 -8.13 15.45
N PHE A 341 10.30 -8.47 16.53
CA PHE A 341 10.86 -9.32 17.58
C PHE A 341 10.58 -10.80 17.25
N ALA A 342 11.56 -11.50 16.69
CA ALA A 342 11.41 -12.91 16.30
C ALA A 342 11.73 -13.85 17.46
N LEU A 343 10.86 -14.84 17.70
CA LEU A 343 10.98 -15.79 18.82
C LEU A 343 10.80 -17.24 18.34
N PRO A 344 11.40 -18.22 19.06
CA PRO A 344 11.41 -19.62 18.61
C PRO A 344 10.05 -20.31 18.69
N THR A 345 9.17 -19.90 19.60
CA THR A 345 7.87 -20.55 19.82
C THR A 345 6.74 -19.55 20.11
N ARG A 346 5.51 -20.00 19.94
CA ARG A 346 4.28 -19.23 20.24
C ARG A 346 4.25 -18.77 21.70
N SER A 347 4.52 -19.67 22.64
CA SER A 347 4.49 -19.35 24.08
C SER A 347 5.50 -18.28 24.45
N THR A 348 6.70 -18.33 23.87
CA THR A 348 7.71 -17.27 24.07
C THR A 348 7.26 -15.95 23.47
N ALA A 349 6.53 -15.96 22.35
CA ALA A 349 6.01 -14.73 21.74
C ALA A 349 4.93 -14.05 22.57
N SER A 350 3.95 -14.80 23.09
CA SER A 350 2.95 -14.26 24.02
C SER A 350 3.62 -13.68 25.27
N ALA A 351 4.56 -14.40 25.89
CA ALA A 351 5.29 -13.90 27.06
C ALA A 351 6.12 -12.64 26.75
N MET A 352 6.76 -12.59 25.57
CA MET A 352 7.57 -11.44 25.17
C MET A 352 6.72 -10.22 24.82
N MET A 353 5.50 -10.40 24.31
CA MET A 353 4.59 -9.31 23.98
C MET A 353 4.34 -8.40 25.20
N GLY A 354 4.15 -8.96 26.39
CA GLY A 354 3.99 -8.17 27.63
C GLY A 354 5.17 -7.23 27.91
N ARG A 355 6.41 -7.73 27.71
CA ARG A 355 7.63 -6.93 27.92
C ARG A 355 7.80 -5.84 26.87
N VAL A 356 7.53 -6.15 25.59
CA VAL A 356 7.55 -5.16 24.52
C VAL A 356 6.49 -4.09 24.76
N ARG A 357 5.28 -4.47 25.18
CA ARG A 357 4.22 -3.51 25.54
C ARG A 357 4.65 -2.56 26.67
N ALA A 358 5.31 -3.08 27.70
CA ALA A 358 5.83 -2.26 28.79
C ALA A 358 6.86 -1.23 28.29
N ALA A 359 7.81 -1.66 27.46
CA ALA A 359 8.81 -0.77 26.87
C ALA A 359 8.19 0.33 25.98
N TYR A 360 7.08 0.03 25.31
CA TYR A 360 6.36 0.97 24.44
C TYR A 360 5.15 1.65 25.12
N ALA A 361 4.99 1.54 26.45
CA ALA A 361 3.81 2.01 27.19
C ALA A 361 3.54 3.52 27.03
N ALA A 362 4.58 4.32 26.80
CA ALA A 362 4.48 5.76 26.60
C ALA A 362 4.30 6.18 25.12
N THR A 363 4.24 5.22 24.19
CA THR A 363 4.13 5.51 22.74
C THR A 363 2.73 5.18 22.21
N PRO A 364 2.26 5.87 21.15
CA PRO A 364 1.01 5.54 20.47
C PRO A 364 1.24 4.49 19.36
N ASN A 365 2.19 3.58 19.54
CA ASN A 365 2.60 2.66 18.47
C ASN A 365 1.61 1.49 18.32
N ALA A 366 1.44 1.06 17.08
CA ALA A 366 0.71 -0.15 16.73
C ALA A 366 1.61 -1.39 16.82
N ALA A 367 1.04 -2.54 17.20
CA ALA A 367 1.72 -3.83 17.07
C ALA A 367 0.78 -4.95 16.63
N ARG A 368 1.42 -6.03 16.16
CA ARG A 368 0.77 -7.29 15.84
C ARG A 368 1.59 -8.45 16.42
N LEU A 369 0.90 -9.39 17.04
CA LEU A 369 1.43 -10.70 17.36
C LEU A 369 1.22 -11.63 16.15
N ALA A 370 2.30 -12.14 15.57
CA ALA A 370 2.26 -12.86 14.29
C ALA A 370 2.48 -14.37 14.46
N HIS A 371 1.48 -15.08 14.98
CA HIS A 371 1.42 -16.55 14.96
C HIS A 371 -0.02 -17.05 14.82
N GLY A 372 -0.22 -18.31 14.41
CA GLY A 372 -1.54 -18.87 14.07
C GLY A 372 -2.59 -18.97 15.19
N PHE A 373 -2.27 -18.51 16.40
CA PHE A 373 -3.17 -18.46 17.57
C PHE A 373 -3.23 -17.07 18.20
N ALA A 374 -2.67 -16.06 17.54
CA ALA A 374 -2.53 -14.71 18.08
C ALA A 374 -3.88 -14.09 18.45
N ALA A 375 -4.94 -14.38 17.69
CA ALA A 375 -6.28 -13.84 17.94
C ALA A 375 -6.88 -14.24 19.32
N LEU A 376 -6.37 -15.29 19.97
CA LEU A 376 -6.79 -15.73 21.30
C LEU A 376 -5.94 -15.13 22.43
N ASP A 377 -4.91 -14.36 22.09
CA ASP A 377 -3.99 -13.78 23.07
C ASP A 377 -4.65 -12.59 23.79
N PRO A 378 -4.44 -12.43 25.11
CA PRO A 378 -4.94 -11.28 25.87
C PRO A 378 -4.51 -9.92 25.32
N PHE A 379 -3.45 -9.85 24.50
CA PHE A 379 -3.10 -8.64 23.76
C PHE A 379 -4.24 -8.08 22.90
N TYR A 380 -5.09 -8.97 22.36
CA TYR A 380 -6.25 -8.59 21.54
C TYR A 380 -7.57 -8.55 22.32
N ALA A 381 -7.56 -8.86 23.62
CA ALA A 381 -8.73 -8.64 24.44
C ALA A 381 -9.04 -7.13 24.48
N ALA A 382 -10.31 -6.76 24.33
CA ALA A 382 -10.72 -5.38 24.48
C ALA A 382 -10.20 -4.84 25.83
N PRO A 383 -9.64 -3.62 25.89
CA PRO A 383 -9.30 -3.03 27.18
C PRO A 383 -10.58 -3.03 28.04
N PRO A 384 -10.52 -3.42 29.32
CA PRO A 384 -11.67 -3.29 30.19
C PRO A 384 -12.08 -1.82 30.16
N THR A 385 -13.27 -1.55 29.64
CA THR A 385 -13.91 -0.24 29.78
C THR A 385 -13.87 0.07 31.28
N THR A 386 -13.13 1.10 31.66
CA THR A 386 -13.22 1.69 32.99
C THR A 386 -14.65 2.19 33.14
N ILE A 387 -15.51 1.33 33.69
CA ILE A 387 -16.76 1.72 34.31
C ILE A 387 -16.38 2.06 35.74
N ASP A 388 -16.21 3.34 36.02
CA ASP A 388 -16.53 3.98 37.30
C ASP A 388 -16.51 5.50 37.08
N SER A 389 -17.45 6.32 37.55
CA SER A 389 -18.45 6.11 38.59
C SER A 389 -19.62 7.09 38.40
N ASP A 390 -20.78 6.74 38.94
CA ASP A 390 -21.76 7.73 39.40
C ASP A 390 -21.05 8.82 40.24
N GLY A 391 -21.36 10.09 39.97
CA GLY A 391 -20.86 11.21 40.76
C GLY A 391 -21.03 12.57 40.10
N CYS A 392 -22.13 13.24 40.38
CA CYS A 392 -22.35 14.66 40.08
C CYS A 392 -21.15 15.54 40.45
N SER A 393 -20.61 16.31 39.51
CA SER A 393 -20.52 17.77 39.59
C SER A 393 -19.83 18.35 38.36
N ALA A 394 -20.39 19.44 37.86
CA ALA A 394 -19.86 20.24 36.76
C ALA A 394 -18.53 20.88 37.13
N HIS A 395 -17.57 20.90 36.21
CA HIS A 395 -16.72 22.05 35.92
C HIS A 395 -16.12 21.92 34.51
N THR A 396 -16.29 22.99 33.74
CA THR A 396 -15.68 23.26 32.44
C THR A 396 -14.21 23.64 32.62
N ASP A 397 -13.32 23.08 31.79
CA ASP A 397 -12.35 23.79 30.95
C ASP A 397 -11.14 22.90 30.58
N ASP A 398 -10.67 23.09 29.34
CA ASP A 398 -9.41 22.67 28.73
C ASP A 398 -9.13 21.16 28.49
N LEU A 399 -9.61 20.65 27.35
CA LEU A 399 -9.13 19.39 26.75
C LEU A 399 -8.81 19.58 25.26
N HIS A 400 -7.61 20.06 24.97
CA HIS A 400 -6.86 19.69 23.76
C HIS A 400 -5.68 18.78 24.15
N GLY A 401 -5.97 17.74 24.92
CA GLY A 401 -5.05 16.63 25.17
C GLY A 401 -5.07 15.66 23.99
N ASP A 402 -3.88 15.23 23.55
CA ASP A 402 -3.67 14.21 22.52
C ASP A 402 -4.39 12.90 22.92
N ASP A 403 -5.61 12.71 22.42
CA ASP A 403 -6.56 11.64 22.77
C ASP A 403 -6.17 10.28 22.13
N ARG A 404 -4.87 10.09 21.86
CA ARG A 404 -4.34 8.83 21.34
C ARG A 404 -4.12 7.88 22.50
N ALA A 405 -4.70 6.68 22.39
CA ALA A 405 -4.46 5.60 23.33
C ALA A 405 -2.95 5.41 23.52
N ARG A 406 -2.47 5.65 24.76
CA ARG A 406 -1.06 5.45 25.12
C ARG A 406 -0.81 3.97 25.33
N GLY A 407 0.33 3.52 24.84
CA GLY A 407 0.77 2.13 24.92
C GLY A 407 0.60 1.40 23.60
N LEU A 408 1.38 0.33 23.48
CA LEU A 408 1.38 -0.53 22.31
C LEU A 408 0.02 -1.23 22.19
N HIS A 409 -0.70 -0.98 21.09
CA HIS A 409 -2.06 -1.46 20.89
C HIS A 409 -2.20 -2.31 19.62
N PRO A 410 -3.14 -3.28 19.62
CA PRO A 410 -3.47 -4.00 18.40
C PRO A 410 -4.16 -3.07 17.41
N GLN A 411 -3.80 -3.17 16.12
CA GLN A 411 -4.50 -2.46 15.04
C GLN A 411 -5.50 -3.39 14.36
N ALA A 412 -6.79 -3.10 14.50
CA ALA A 412 -7.88 -3.89 13.91
C ALA A 412 -7.74 -3.99 12.38
N TRP A 413 -7.32 -2.90 11.74
CA TRP A 413 -7.10 -2.82 10.29
C TRP A 413 -6.11 -3.89 9.79
N LEU A 414 -5.01 -4.14 10.52
CA LEU A 414 -4.04 -5.17 10.16
C LEU A 414 -4.57 -6.59 10.39
N ASN A 415 -5.59 -6.77 11.24
CA ASN A 415 -6.12 -8.09 11.59
C ASN A 415 -7.28 -8.53 10.68
N GLY A 416 -7.65 -7.74 9.67
CA GLY A 416 -8.70 -8.08 8.70
C GLY A 416 -10.12 -7.98 9.27
N ALA A 417 -10.33 -7.03 10.20
CA ALA A 417 -11.65 -6.67 10.72
C ALA A 417 -12.39 -5.70 9.80
#